data_AF-A0A661FMN9-F1
#
_entry.id   AF-A0A661FMN9-F1
#
_cell.length_a   1.000
_cell.length_b   1.000
_cell.length_c   1.000
_cell.angle_alpha   90.00
_cell.angle_beta   90.00
_cell.angle_gamma   90.00
#
_symmetry.space_group_name_H-M   'P 1'
#
loop_
_entity.id
_entity.type
_entity.pdbx_description
1 polymer ?
#
loop_
_entity_poly.entity_id
_entity_poly.type
_entity_poly.pdbx_seq_one_letter_code
_entity_poly.pdbx_strand_id
1 'polypeptide(L)'
;YGKSADVRRTKKQNKPRSGNRVDHLVASGESFWTISRKYNVGVRELAAWNGVAPRDTLSIGQKLVVWTKQPLPGNAISSTGTTRKLRYTVRNGDSLALIASRFRISVSDLVRWNKINKDKYLQPGQKLTMYVDVTSQSS
;
A
#
# COMPACT_ATOMS: atom_id res chain seq x y z
N TYR A 1 24.03 -17.74 22.59
CA TYR A 1 23.07 -18.37 21.65
C TYR A 1 21.84 -17.47 21.47
N GLY A 2 21.83 -16.53 20.51
CA GLY A 2 20.73 -15.55 20.38
C GLY A 2 20.02 -15.52 19.01
N LYS A 3 20.61 -16.11 17.96
CA LYS A 3 20.14 -15.96 16.56
C LYS A 3 18.99 -16.88 16.15
N SER A 4 18.31 -17.55 17.10
CA SER A 4 17.31 -18.58 16.76
C SER A 4 15.87 -18.08 16.74
N ALA A 5 15.51 -17.07 17.53
CA ALA A 5 14.13 -16.58 17.62
C ALA A 5 13.74 -15.76 16.37
N ASP A 6 14.59 -14.84 15.94
CA ASP A 6 14.34 -13.98 14.78
C ASP A 6 14.27 -14.75 13.46
N VAL A 7 15.12 -15.77 13.31
CA VAL A 7 15.11 -16.64 12.12
C VAL A 7 13.84 -17.50 12.08
N ARG A 8 13.35 -17.97 13.22
CA ARG A 8 12.05 -18.69 13.30
C ARG A 8 10.89 -17.75 12.97
N ARG A 9 10.98 -16.48 13.38
CA ARG A 9 9.97 -15.45 13.13
C ARG A 9 9.87 -15.08 11.66
N THR A 10 11.01 -14.80 11.02
CA THR A 10 11.08 -14.45 9.60
C THR A 10 10.61 -15.60 8.69
N LYS A 11 10.96 -16.85 9.02
CA LYS A 11 10.41 -18.03 8.31
C LYS A 11 8.89 -18.15 8.42
N LYS A 12 8.29 -17.85 9.59
CA LYS A 12 6.83 -17.86 9.76
C LYS A 12 6.13 -16.72 9.02
N GLN A 13 6.78 -15.55 8.95
CA GLN A 13 6.29 -14.37 8.24
C GLN A 13 6.32 -14.55 6.71
N ASN A 14 7.29 -15.30 6.20
CA ASN A 14 7.47 -15.55 4.76
C ASN A 14 6.70 -16.78 4.24
N LYS A 15 5.91 -17.47 5.09
CA LYS A 15 5.10 -18.60 4.64
C LYS A 15 3.98 -18.08 3.72
N PRO A 16 3.89 -18.52 2.46
CA PRO A 16 2.83 -18.10 1.56
C PRO A 16 1.49 -18.56 2.12
N ARG A 17 0.51 -17.65 2.17
CA ARG A 17 -0.86 -17.93 2.58
C ARG A 17 -1.82 -17.41 1.52
N SER A 18 -3.03 -17.97 1.48
CA SER A 18 -4.12 -17.45 0.66
C SER A 18 -4.58 -16.11 1.25
N GLY A 19 -4.32 -15.02 0.55
CA GLY A 19 -4.70 -13.67 0.94
C GLY A 19 -3.68 -12.60 0.57
N ASN A 20 -4.03 -11.36 0.88
CA ASN A 20 -3.24 -10.17 0.66
C ASN A 20 -2.28 -9.93 1.82
N ARG A 21 -0.97 -9.94 1.55
CA ARG A 21 0.06 -9.64 2.56
C ARG A 21 0.22 -8.14 2.72
N VAL A 22 -0.02 -7.65 3.92
CA VAL A 22 0.14 -6.25 4.32
C VAL A 22 1.19 -6.16 5.42
N ASP A 23 2.13 -5.25 5.25
CA ASP A 23 3.10 -4.92 6.28
C ASP A 23 2.59 -3.72 7.09
N HIS A 24 2.32 -3.91 8.39
CA HIS A 24 1.86 -2.86 9.31
C HIS A 24 2.98 -2.50 10.29
N LEU A 25 3.22 -1.20 10.48
CA LEU A 25 4.14 -0.68 11.48
C LEU A 25 3.32 -0.29 12.72
N VAL A 26 3.63 -0.91 13.86
CA VAL A 26 2.94 -0.64 15.12
C VAL A 26 3.19 0.81 15.55
N ALA A 27 2.12 1.58 15.68
CA ALA A 27 2.14 2.92 16.25
C ALA A 27 1.97 2.91 17.78
N SER A 28 2.24 4.04 18.43
CA SER A 28 2.05 4.19 19.88
C SER A 28 0.58 3.93 20.27
N GLY A 29 0.36 3.06 21.26
CA GLY A 29 -0.98 2.71 21.74
C GLY A 29 -1.71 1.63 20.93
N GLU A 30 -1.13 1.09 19.86
CA GLU A 30 -1.74 -0.03 19.13
C GLU A 30 -1.51 -1.38 19.83
N SER A 31 -2.54 -2.21 19.84
CA SER A 31 -2.50 -3.58 20.35
C SER A 31 -2.87 -4.58 19.26
N PHE A 32 -2.60 -5.88 19.47
CA PHE A 32 -3.07 -6.92 18.56
C PHE A 32 -4.59 -6.84 18.34
N TRP A 33 -5.36 -6.43 19.35
CA TRP A 33 -6.81 -6.27 19.24
C TRP A 33 -7.19 -5.11 18.32
N THR A 34 -6.58 -3.95 18.50
CA THR A 34 -6.85 -2.77 17.67
C THR A 34 -6.43 -3.00 16.22
N ILE A 35 -5.27 -3.63 16.01
CA ILE A 35 -4.75 -3.97 14.68
C ILE A 35 -5.65 -5.04 14.04
N SER A 36 -6.02 -6.09 14.76
CA SER A 36 -6.87 -7.14 14.20
C SER A 36 -8.23 -6.59 13.75
N ARG A 37 -8.81 -5.64 14.51
CA ARG A 37 -10.04 -4.93 14.14
C ARG A 37 -9.86 -4.07 12.89
N LYS A 38 -8.80 -3.26 12.85
CA LYS A 38 -8.44 -2.44 11.67
C LYS A 38 -8.33 -3.29 10.41
N TYR A 39 -7.76 -4.48 10.55
CA TYR A 39 -7.47 -5.38 9.43
C TYR A 39 -8.55 -6.44 9.17
N ASN A 40 -9.63 -6.45 9.97
CA ASN A 40 -10.67 -7.48 9.97
C ASN A 40 -10.10 -8.93 9.97
N VAL A 41 -9.11 -9.18 10.83
CA VAL A 41 -8.46 -10.49 11.03
C VAL A 41 -8.61 -10.95 12.48
N GLY A 42 -8.41 -12.25 12.74
CA GLY A 42 -8.37 -12.75 14.11
C GLY A 42 -7.08 -12.36 14.84
N VAL A 43 -7.18 -11.94 16.11
CA VAL A 43 -6.02 -11.66 16.99
C VAL A 43 -5.06 -12.85 17.05
N ARG A 44 -5.60 -14.06 17.19
CA ARG A 44 -4.81 -15.31 17.24
C ARG A 44 -4.09 -15.58 15.92
N GLU A 45 -4.74 -15.31 14.80
CA GLU A 45 -4.16 -15.50 13.46
C GLU A 45 -3.03 -14.50 13.22
N LEU A 46 -3.26 -13.23 13.54
CA LEU A 46 -2.27 -12.15 13.46
C LEU A 46 -1.02 -12.46 14.30
N ALA A 47 -1.22 -12.93 15.53
CA ALA A 47 -0.14 -13.34 16.42
C ALA A 47 0.62 -14.56 15.87
N ALA A 48 -0.10 -15.56 15.35
CA ALA A 48 0.48 -16.76 14.74
C ALA A 48 1.33 -16.43 13.50
N TRP A 49 0.93 -15.44 12.70
CA TRP A 49 1.70 -14.99 11.52
C TRP A 49 3.02 -14.34 11.90
N ASN A 50 3.03 -13.64 13.02
CA ASN A 50 4.19 -12.91 13.52
C ASN A 50 5.00 -13.67 14.56
N GLY A 51 4.63 -14.93 14.86
CA GLY A 51 5.35 -15.80 15.78
C GLY A 51 5.35 -15.32 17.23
N VAL A 52 4.35 -14.53 17.62
CA VAL A 52 4.21 -13.85 18.91
C VAL A 52 2.96 -14.35 19.63
N ALA A 53 2.89 -14.19 20.95
CA ALA A 53 1.69 -14.56 21.69
C ALA A 53 0.61 -13.48 21.55
N PRO A 54 -0.69 -13.83 21.51
CA PRO A 54 -1.78 -12.84 21.45
C PRO A 54 -1.84 -11.86 22.64
N ARG A 55 -1.22 -12.24 23.75
CA ARG A 55 -1.13 -11.46 25.00
C ARG A 55 0.21 -10.74 25.16
N ASP A 56 1.11 -10.91 24.18
CA ASP A 56 2.42 -10.28 24.20
C ASP A 56 2.29 -8.77 23.95
N THR A 57 3.16 -7.98 24.56
CA THR A 57 3.18 -6.53 24.37
C THR A 57 3.81 -6.20 23.02
N LEU A 58 3.12 -5.41 22.21
CA LEU A 58 3.68 -4.92 20.96
C LEU A 58 4.64 -3.76 21.23
N SER A 59 5.80 -3.78 20.57
CA SER A 59 6.75 -2.67 20.63
C SER A 59 6.41 -1.63 19.56
N ILE A 60 6.50 -0.35 19.89
CA ILE A 60 6.33 0.74 18.94
C ILE A 60 7.40 0.62 17.83
N GLY A 61 7.01 0.76 16.57
CA GLY A 61 7.87 0.58 15.40
C GLY A 61 8.08 -0.87 14.97
N GLN A 62 7.47 -1.84 15.66
CA GLN A 62 7.54 -3.25 15.28
C GLN A 62 6.79 -3.49 13.97
N LYS A 63 7.46 -4.15 13.01
CA LYS A 63 6.84 -4.55 11.74
C LYS A 63 6.06 -5.86 11.92
N LEU A 64 4.76 -5.81 11.66
CA LEU A 64 3.87 -6.96 11.68
C LEU A 64 3.38 -7.30 10.28
N VAL A 65 3.40 -8.59 9.96
CA VAL A 65 2.82 -9.13 8.74
C VAL A 65 1.38 -9.51 9.00
N VAL A 66 0.48 -8.92 8.22
CA VAL A 66 -0.97 -9.15 8.29
C VAL A 66 -1.40 -9.79 6.97
N TRP A 67 -2.16 -10.89 7.04
CA TRP A 67 -2.74 -11.54 5.87
C TRP A 67 -4.25 -11.29 5.87
N THR A 68 -4.75 -10.45 4.95
CA THR A 68 -6.20 -10.19 4.88
C THR A 68 -6.82 -10.96 3.72
N LYS A 69 -7.99 -11.57 3.94
CA LYS A 69 -8.77 -12.22 2.87
C LYS A 69 -9.60 -11.22 2.07
N GLN A 70 -9.86 -10.05 2.66
CA GLN A 70 -10.57 -8.94 2.03
C GLN A 70 -9.58 -7.80 1.75
N PRO A 71 -9.63 -7.15 0.58
CA PRO A 71 -8.93 -5.90 0.37
C PRO A 71 -9.50 -4.88 1.36
N LEU A 72 -8.63 -4.34 2.20
CA LEU A 72 -9.02 -3.34 3.18
C LEU A 72 -9.41 -2.06 2.45
N PRO A 73 -10.47 -1.35 2.88
CA PRO A 73 -10.70 0.01 2.43
C PRO A 73 -9.49 0.85 2.86
N GLY A 74 -8.62 1.20 1.90
CA GLY A 74 -7.43 2.02 2.14
C GLY A 74 -6.09 1.29 2.19
N ASN A 75 -6.03 -0.04 2.06
CA ASN A 75 -4.77 -0.75 1.91
C ASN A 75 -4.85 -1.85 0.87
N ALA A 76 -5.14 -1.44 -0.36
CA ALA A 76 -4.89 -2.27 -1.52
C ALA A 76 -3.50 -1.91 -2.13
N ILE A 77 -2.48 -2.01 -1.27
CA ILE A 77 -1.08 -2.24 -1.69
C ILE A 77 -0.82 -3.74 -1.53
N SER A 78 -1.72 -4.54 -2.09
CA SER A 78 -1.38 -5.92 -2.45
C SER A 78 -0.81 -5.82 -3.84
N SER A 79 0.43 -6.27 -3.97
CA SER A 79 1.27 -6.33 -5.16
C SER A 79 0.67 -7.24 -6.24
N THR A 80 -0.52 -6.87 -6.69
CA THR A 80 -1.11 -7.13 -8.00
C THR A 80 -1.75 -5.80 -8.40
N GLY A 81 -0.89 -4.78 -8.58
CA GLY A 81 -1.29 -3.54 -9.21
C GLY A 81 -1.77 -3.89 -10.60
N THR A 82 -3.08 -4.03 -10.80
CA THR A 82 -3.64 -3.94 -12.15
C THR A 82 -3.58 -2.46 -12.48
N THR A 83 -2.37 -1.99 -12.76
CA THR A 83 -2.09 -0.62 -13.14
C THR A 83 -2.88 -0.36 -14.41
N ARG A 84 -3.97 0.39 -14.29
CA ARG A 84 -4.84 0.66 -15.43
C ARG A 84 -4.24 1.81 -16.23
N LYS A 85 -4.00 1.55 -17.51
CA LYS A 85 -3.60 2.58 -18.47
C LYS A 85 -4.81 3.46 -18.78
N LEU A 86 -4.81 4.68 -18.26
CA LEU A 86 -5.81 5.70 -18.54
C LEU A 86 -5.26 6.71 -19.55
N ARG A 87 -6.10 7.15 -20.49
CA ARG A 87 -5.79 8.27 -21.39
C ARG A 87 -6.60 9.48 -20.96
N TYR A 88 -5.93 10.58 -20.66
CA TYR A 88 -6.54 11.85 -20.27
C TYR A 88 -6.26 12.93 -21.30
N THR A 89 -7.28 13.67 -21.71
CA THR A 89 -7.13 14.83 -22.59
C THR A 89 -7.15 16.09 -21.74
N VAL A 90 -6.07 16.86 -21.85
CA VAL A 90 -5.80 18.04 -21.03
C VAL A 90 -6.78 19.14 -21.39
N ARG A 91 -7.37 19.77 -20.37
CA ARG A 91 -8.34 20.86 -20.53
C ARG A 91 -7.68 22.20 -20.28
N ASN A 92 -8.35 23.28 -20.69
CA ASN A 92 -7.88 24.63 -20.39
C ASN A 92 -7.83 24.85 -18.88
N GLY A 93 -6.68 25.27 -18.36
CA GLY A 93 -6.43 25.45 -16.92
C GLY A 93 -5.89 24.21 -16.18
N ASP A 94 -5.73 23.07 -16.85
CA ASP A 94 -5.07 21.91 -16.24
C ASP A 94 -3.55 22.10 -16.15
N SER A 95 -2.95 21.62 -15.06
CA SER A 95 -1.49 21.52 -14.89
C SER A 95 -1.07 20.11 -14.54
N LEU A 96 0.20 19.74 -14.77
CA LEU A 96 0.73 18.43 -14.36
C LEU A 96 0.46 18.15 -12.89
N ALA A 97 0.61 19.16 -12.02
CA ALA A 97 0.42 19.03 -10.59
C ALA A 97 -1.04 18.74 -10.24
N LEU A 98 -1.99 19.46 -10.85
CA LEU A 98 -3.43 19.26 -10.62
C LEU A 98 -3.89 17.89 -11.10
N ILE A 99 -3.44 17.48 -12.30
CA ILE A 99 -3.77 16.17 -12.88
C ILE A 99 -3.17 15.07 -11.99
N ALA A 100 -1.88 15.17 -11.66
CA ALA A 100 -1.19 14.20 -10.83
C ALA A 100 -1.86 14.02 -9.46
N SER A 101 -2.21 15.12 -8.81
CA SER A 101 -2.95 15.11 -7.54
C SER A 101 -4.32 14.46 -7.67
N ARG A 102 -5.07 14.78 -8.73
CA ARG A 102 -6.41 14.24 -8.98
C ARG A 102 -6.41 12.72 -9.17
N PHE A 103 -5.36 12.21 -9.82
CA PHE A 103 -5.18 10.78 -10.08
C PHE A 103 -4.27 10.08 -9.06
N ARG A 104 -3.83 10.79 -8.01
CA ARG A 104 -2.92 10.29 -6.96
C ARG A 104 -1.65 9.62 -7.51
N ILE A 105 -1.09 10.19 -8.58
CA ILE A 105 0.18 9.79 -9.19
C ILE A 105 1.23 10.88 -8.95
N SER A 106 2.52 10.57 -9.08
CA SER A 106 3.55 11.60 -9.00
C SER A 106 3.69 12.36 -10.33
N VAL A 107 4.01 13.66 -10.25
CA VAL A 107 4.30 14.48 -11.44
C VAL A 107 5.49 13.90 -12.23
N SER A 108 6.49 13.37 -11.52
CA SER A 108 7.64 12.69 -12.12
C SER A 108 7.24 11.47 -12.92
N ASP A 109 6.30 10.66 -12.44
CA ASP A 109 5.81 9.48 -13.16
C ASP A 109 5.02 9.90 -14.40
N LEU A 110 4.16 10.91 -14.26
CA LEU A 110 3.38 11.46 -15.37
C LEU A 110 4.28 12.00 -16.50
N VAL A 111 5.34 12.71 -16.12
CA VAL A 111 6.40 13.20 -17.01
C VAL A 111 7.12 12.04 -17.68
N ARG A 112 7.55 11.04 -16.91
CA ARG A 112 8.28 9.86 -17.41
C ARG A 112 7.46 9.07 -18.43
N TRP A 113 6.18 8.83 -18.16
CA TRP A 113 5.30 8.05 -19.03
C TRP A 113 5.00 8.74 -20.36
N ASN A 114 4.89 10.06 -20.34
CA ASN A 114 4.55 10.85 -21.52
C ASN A 114 5.77 11.51 -22.18
N LYS A 115 6.98 11.27 -21.65
CA LYS A 115 8.23 11.88 -22.08
C LYS A 115 8.11 13.41 -22.20
N ILE A 116 7.43 14.04 -21.24
CA ILE A 116 7.16 15.48 -21.24
C ILE A 116 8.32 16.20 -20.58
N ASN A 117 8.78 17.32 -21.14
CA ASN A 117 9.72 18.18 -20.43
C ASN A 117 8.98 18.90 -19.28
N LYS A 118 9.47 18.76 -18.05
CA LYS A 118 8.91 19.39 -16.84
C LYS A 118 8.87 20.91 -16.95
N ASP A 119 9.77 21.49 -17.75
CA ASP A 119 9.89 22.93 -17.96
C ASP A 119 8.91 23.47 -19.01
N LYS A 120 8.16 22.58 -19.69
CA LYS A 120 7.22 22.94 -20.75
C LYS A 120 5.78 22.93 -20.23
N TYR A 121 5.07 24.03 -20.48
CA TYR A 121 3.64 24.14 -20.17
C TYR A 121 2.81 23.12 -20.97
N LEU A 122 1.77 22.60 -20.32
CA LEU A 122 0.81 21.72 -20.97
C LEU A 122 -0.14 22.50 -21.86
N GLN A 123 -0.42 21.93 -23.02
CA GLN A 123 -1.33 22.52 -23.99
C GLN A 123 -2.72 21.86 -23.86
N PRO A 124 -3.81 22.65 -23.87
CA PRO A 124 -5.16 22.11 -24.00
C PRO A 124 -5.26 21.19 -25.22
N GLY A 125 -5.91 20.03 -25.07
CA GLY A 125 -6.00 18.99 -26.11
C GLY A 125 -4.87 17.96 -26.09
N GLN A 126 -3.81 18.17 -25.32
CA GLN A 126 -2.73 17.21 -25.17
C GLN A 126 -3.22 15.91 -24.52
N LYS A 127 -2.85 14.76 -25.08
CA LYS A 127 -3.22 13.44 -24.55
C LYS A 127 -2.12 12.92 -23.63
N LEU A 128 -2.48 12.61 -22.39
CA LEU A 128 -1.63 12.03 -21.37
C LEU A 128 -2.00 10.57 -21.13
N THR A 129 -1.00 9.71 -21.14
CA THR A 129 -1.06 8.33 -20.68
C THR A 129 -0.69 8.28 -19.21
N MET A 130 -1.55 7.71 -18.39
CA MET A 130 -1.37 7.60 -16.96
C MET A 130 -1.60 6.16 -16.52
N TYR A 131 -0.89 5.76 -15.50
CA TYR A 131 -0.94 4.43 -14.93
C TYR A 131 -1.44 4.61 -13.50
N VAL A 132 -2.73 4.30 -13.28
CA VAL A 132 -3.37 4.50 -11.98
C VAL A 132 -3.57 3.16 -11.29
N ASP A 133 -3.24 3.13 -10.00
CA ASP A 133 -3.52 1.99 -9.15
C ASP A 133 -4.94 2.12 -8.60
N VAL A 134 -5.84 1.25 -9.06
CA VAL A 134 -7.30 1.26 -8.80
C VAL A 134 -7.65 1.03 -7.34
N THR A 135 -6.65 0.77 -6.51
CA THR A 135 -6.73 0.42 -5.10
C THR A 135 -6.90 1.62 -4.17
N SER A 136 -6.91 2.84 -4.75
CA SER A 136 -7.12 4.11 -4.05
C SER A 136 -8.42 4.85 -4.47
N GLN A 137 -9.35 4.17 -5.15
CA GLN A 137 -10.55 4.78 -5.78
C GLN A 137 -11.88 4.30 -5.19
N SER A 138 -11.90 3.70 -3.99
CA SER A 138 -13.13 3.46 -3.24
C SER A 138 -13.09 4.29 -1.97
N SER A 139 -13.61 5.52 -2.06
CA SER A 139 -14.11 6.26 -0.90
C SER A 139 -15.54 5.83 -0.64
#